data_AF-W7DHD7-F1
#
_entry.id   AF-W7DHD7-F1
#
_cell.length_a   1.000
_cell.length_b   1.000
_cell.length_c   1.000
_cell.angle_alpha   90.00
_cell.angle_beta   90.00
_cell.angle_gamma   90.00
#
_symmetry.space_group_name_H-M   'P 1'
#
loop_
_entity.id
_entity.type
_entity.pdbx_description
1 polymer ?
#
loop_
_entity_poly.entity_id
_entity_poly.type
_entity_poly.pdbx_seq_one_letter_code
_entity_poly.pdbx_strand_id
1 'polypeptide(L)'
;MKILIDWCHTQFSNYGKVFRIASFEKKAAHQSHFLGLFWEFLSPTIQIVIYYLIFGMRLGGRQMMENGVPYIFWMFIGVIPWFYMSSSINTGVNSISSNLNLISKTKFPVEILPTMSVVRGLNGFFHDDGVISLFIYWYR
;
A
#
# COMPACT_ATOMS: atom_id res chain seq x y z
N MET A 1 -11.76 -25.90 13.69
CA MET A 1 -12.80 -25.18 12.92
C MET A 1 -13.41 -24.01 13.70
N LYS A 2 -13.89 -24.22 14.95
CA LYS A 2 -14.50 -23.15 15.78
C LYS A 2 -13.62 -21.91 15.96
N ILE A 3 -12.31 -22.10 16.20
CA ILE A 3 -11.33 -21.00 16.32
C ILE A 3 -11.29 -20.09 15.09
N LEU A 4 -11.34 -20.64 13.88
CA LEU A 4 -11.33 -19.84 12.65
C LEU A 4 -12.64 -19.08 12.46
N ILE A 5 -13.76 -19.68 12.85
CA ILE A 5 -15.09 -19.06 12.77
C ILE A 5 -15.20 -17.92 13.79
N ASP A 6 -14.75 -18.13 15.03
CA ASP A 6 -14.71 -17.09 16.07
C ASP A 6 -13.77 -15.95 15.69
N TRP A 7 -12.63 -16.28 15.08
CA TRP A 7 -11.70 -15.27 14.53
C TRP A 7 -12.38 -14.43 13.45
N CYS A 8 -13.00 -15.06 12.44
CA CYS A 8 -13.74 -14.35 11.40
C CYS A 8 -14.86 -13.47 11.96
N HIS A 9 -15.63 -13.99 12.91
CA HIS A 9 -16.71 -13.24 13.55
C HIS A 9 -16.18 -12.02 14.34
N THR A 10 -15.05 -12.17 15.01
CA THR A 10 -14.38 -11.09 15.77
C THR A 10 -13.86 -9.99 14.85
N GLN A 11 -13.29 -10.36 13.69
CA GLN A 11 -12.86 -9.42 12.66
C GLN A 11 -14.06 -8.65 12.08
N PHE A 12 -15.11 -9.36 11.66
CA PHE A 12 -16.30 -8.76 11.05
C PHE A 12 -17.16 -7.96 12.03
N SER A 13 -17.10 -8.21 13.34
CA SER A 13 -17.82 -7.39 14.33
C SER A 13 -17.14 -6.04 14.56
N ASN A 14 -15.80 -5.96 14.43
CA ASN A 14 -15.02 -4.78 14.79
C ASN A 14 -14.49 -3.97 13.59
N TYR A 15 -14.87 -4.33 12.35
CA TYR A 15 -14.43 -3.67 11.11
C TYR A 15 -14.61 -2.14 11.09
N GLY A 16 -15.71 -1.62 11.66
CA GLY A 16 -15.97 -0.18 11.71
C GLY A 16 -14.95 0.58 12.55
N LYS A 17 -14.50 -0.02 13.66
CA LYS A 17 -13.45 0.57 14.52
C LYS A 17 -12.09 0.53 13.83
N VAL A 18 -11.81 -0.59 13.14
CA VAL A 18 -10.60 -0.79 12.32
C VAL A 18 -10.45 0.34 11.30
N PHE A 19 -11.49 0.62 10.51
CA PHE A 19 -11.44 1.65 9.48
C PHE A 19 -11.24 3.06 10.03
N ARG A 20 -11.88 3.38 11.17
CA ARG A 20 -11.77 4.69 11.81
C ARG A 20 -10.39 4.95 12.41
N ILE A 21 -9.79 3.95 13.05
CA ILE A 21 -8.43 4.06 13.60
C ILE A 21 -7.41 4.14 12.46
N ALA A 22 -7.57 3.30 11.43
CA ALA A 22 -6.73 3.31 10.23
C ALA A 22 -6.63 4.68 9.55
N SER A 23 -7.77 5.34 9.36
CA SER A 23 -7.83 6.68 8.76
C SER A 23 -7.25 7.76 9.67
N PHE A 24 -7.46 7.67 10.99
CA PHE A 24 -6.87 8.58 11.95
C PHE A 24 -5.34 8.47 12.00
N GLU A 25 -4.79 7.26 12.06
CA GLU A 25 -3.34 7.04 12.08
C GLU A 25 -2.65 7.51 10.80
N LYS A 26 -3.30 7.36 9.63
CA LYS A 26 -2.80 7.96 8.38
C LYS A 26 -2.71 9.47 8.47
N LYS A 27 -3.77 10.12 8.96
CA LYS A 27 -3.81 11.59 9.09
C LYS A 27 -2.78 12.10 10.09
N ALA A 28 -2.57 11.38 11.19
CA ALA A 28 -1.55 11.69 12.18
C ALA A 28 -0.12 11.51 11.63
N ALA A 29 0.13 10.46 10.83
CA ALA A 29 1.42 10.24 10.19
C ALA A 29 1.78 11.38 9.21
N HIS A 30 0.80 11.91 8.47
CA HIS A 30 1.00 13.02 7.52
C HIS A 30 1.12 14.40 8.19
N GLN A 31 0.80 14.53 9.49
CA GLN A 31 0.92 15.81 10.21
C GLN A 31 2.36 16.14 10.62
N SER A 32 3.25 15.16 10.67
CA SER A 32 4.64 15.37 11.08
C SER A 32 5.57 15.61 9.89
N HIS A 33 5.71 16.89 9.52
CA HIS A 33 6.77 17.50 8.70
C HIS A 33 6.69 17.44 7.16
N PHE A 34 6.87 18.62 6.53
CA PHE A 34 7.01 18.83 5.09
C PHE A 34 8.09 17.94 4.42
N LEU A 35 9.17 17.61 5.13
CA LEU A 35 10.21 16.71 4.61
C LEU A 35 9.76 15.24 4.51
N GLY A 36 8.81 14.81 5.36
CA GLY A 36 8.27 13.45 5.33
C GLY A 36 7.45 13.18 4.07
N LEU A 37 6.55 14.11 3.73
CA LEU A 37 5.74 14.03 2.51
C LEU A 37 6.60 14.00 1.24
N PHE A 38 7.67 14.79 1.20
CA PHE A 38 8.60 14.76 0.08
C PHE A 38 9.31 13.40 -0.04
N TRP A 39 9.70 12.80 1.08
CA TRP A 39 10.39 11.51 1.09
C TRP A 39 9.49 10.33 0.69
N GLU A 40 8.22 10.36 1.11
CA GLU A 40 7.22 9.36 0.69
C GLU A 40 7.00 9.34 -0.82
N PHE A 41 7.14 10.48 -1.50
CA PHE A 41 7.05 10.56 -2.96
C PHE A 41 8.38 10.21 -3.66
N LEU A 42 9.51 10.61 -3.06
CA LEU A 42 10.84 10.41 -3.65
C LEU A 42 11.22 8.93 -3.74
N SER A 43 10.95 8.15 -2.68
CA SER A 43 11.27 6.73 -2.60
C SER A 43 10.68 5.88 -3.75
N PRO A 44 9.35 5.88 -3.98
CA PRO A 44 8.76 5.14 -5.09
C PRO A 44 9.18 5.70 -6.45
N THR A 45 9.38 7.02 -6.58
CA THR A 45 9.83 7.65 -7.83
C THR A 45 11.21 7.13 -8.24
N ILE A 46 12.17 7.07 -7.32
CA ILE A 46 13.50 6.51 -7.57
C ILE A 46 13.38 5.05 -8.01
N GLN A 47 12.52 4.27 -7.36
CA GLN A 47 12.33 2.86 -7.69
C GLN A 47 11.73 2.65 -9.09
N ILE A 48 10.75 3.46 -9.48
CA ILE A 48 10.16 3.49 -10.83
C ILE A 48 11.22 3.85 -11.87
N VAL A 49 12.04 4.88 -11.61
CA VAL A 49 13.13 5.31 -12.51
C VAL A 49 14.14 4.18 -12.69
N ILE A 50 14.55 3.51 -11.62
CA ILE A 50 15.49 2.38 -11.68
C ILE A 50 14.90 1.24 -12.51
N TYR A 51 13.64 0.87 -12.28
CA TYR A 51 12.99 -0.18 -13.07
C TYR A 51 12.88 0.19 -14.55
N TYR A 52 12.54 1.45 -14.85
CA TYR A 52 12.47 1.93 -16.23
C TYR A 52 13.86 1.93 -16.92
N LEU A 53 14.92 2.35 -16.22
CA LEU A 53 16.28 2.34 -16.77
C LEU A 53 16.78 0.92 -17.04
N ILE A 54 16.58 0.00 -16.10
CA ILE A 54 17.07 -1.38 -16.24
C ILE A 54 16.24 -2.15 -17.27
N PHE A 55 14.92 -2.20 -17.09
CA PHE A 55 14.07 -3.05 -17.90
C PHE A 55 13.62 -2.37 -19.21
N GLY A 56 13.42 -1.05 -19.19
CA GLY A 56 13.03 -0.28 -20.37
C GLY A 56 14.20 0.00 -21.32
N MET A 57 15.34 0.50 -20.80
CA MET A 57 16.49 0.86 -21.65
C MET A 57 17.49 -0.27 -21.87
N ARG A 58 17.92 -0.97 -20.81
CA ARG A 58 19.00 -1.95 -20.92
C ARG A 58 18.54 -3.34 -21.40
N LEU A 59 17.35 -3.79 -20.99
CA LEU A 59 16.82 -5.11 -21.36
C LEU A 59 15.89 -5.09 -22.60
N GLY A 60 15.82 -3.97 -23.31
CA GLY A 60 15.02 -3.88 -24.54
C GLY A 60 13.50 -3.93 -24.33
N GLY A 61 12.99 -3.66 -23.12
CA GLY A 61 11.54 -3.70 -22.85
C GLY A 61 10.72 -2.78 -23.76
N ARG A 62 11.30 -1.70 -24.29
CA ARG A 62 10.67 -0.83 -25.30
C ARG A 62 10.47 -1.52 -26.67
N GLN A 63 11.29 -2.52 -27.00
CA GLN A 63 11.22 -3.28 -28.24
C GLN A 63 10.29 -4.49 -28.14
N MET A 64 10.02 -4.97 -26.92
CA MET A 64 9.11 -6.09 -26.64
C MET A 64 7.63 -5.71 -26.73
N MET A 65 7.31 -4.41 -26.81
CA MET A 65 5.93 -3.95 -26.92
C MET A 65 5.52 -3.80 -28.38
N GLU A 66 4.93 -4.85 -28.90
CA GLU A 66 4.15 -4.77 -30.13
C GLU A 66 2.89 -3.92 -29.85
N ASN A 67 2.51 -3.07 -30.81
CA ASN A 67 1.30 -2.21 -30.81
C ASN A 67 1.44 -0.77 -30.30
N GLY A 68 2.67 -0.26 -30.09
CA GLY A 68 2.88 1.17 -29.82
C GLY A 68 2.50 1.62 -28.40
N VAL A 69 2.22 0.69 -27.49
CA VAL A 69 1.99 0.98 -26.06
C VAL A 69 3.32 1.32 -25.38
N PRO A 70 3.45 2.47 -24.70
CA PRO A 70 4.66 2.79 -23.96
C PRO A 70 4.95 1.80 -22.82
N TYR A 71 6.21 1.33 -22.75
CA TYR A 71 6.71 0.40 -21.72
C TYR A 71 6.38 0.80 -20.28
N ILE A 72 6.35 2.10 -20.03
CA ILE A 72 6.06 2.67 -18.72
C ILE A 72 4.69 2.22 -18.19
N PHE A 73 3.67 2.09 -19.04
CA PHE A 73 2.30 1.74 -18.62
C PHE A 73 2.19 0.28 -18.18
N TRP A 74 2.80 -0.64 -18.94
CA TRP A 74 2.85 -2.04 -18.57
C TRP A 74 3.61 -2.25 -17.26
N MET A 75 4.72 -1.53 -17.08
CA MET A 75 5.50 -1.59 -15.84
C MET A 75 4.68 -1.11 -14.65
N PHE A 76 3.93 -0.01 -14.80
CA PHE A 76 3.08 0.50 -13.73
C PHE A 76 2.04 -0.52 -13.27
N ILE A 77 1.37 -1.22 -14.19
CA ILE A 77 0.36 -2.24 -13.84
C ILE A 77 0.96 -3.36 -12.97
N GLY A 78 2.23 -3.74 -13.18
CA GLY A 78 2.89 -4.78 -12.38
C GLY A 78 3.49 -4.28 -11.06
N VAL A 79 4.06 -3.07 -11.06
CA VAL A 79 4.83 -2.55 -9.92
C VAL A 79 3.92 -2.03 -8.80
N ILE A 80 2.76 -1.44 -9.11
CA ILE A 80 1.86 -0.88 -8.09
C ILE A 80 1.30 -1.98 -7.17
N PRO A 81 0.74 -3.11 -7.68
CA PRO A 81 0.26 -4.18 -6.81
C PRO A 81 1.40 -4.80 -6.00
N TRP A 82 2.60 -4.88 -6.59
CA TRP A 82 3.79 -5.36 -5.90
C TRP A 82 4.18 -4.48 -4.71
N PHE A 83 4.20 -3.15 -4.88
CA PHE A 83 4.49 -2.21 -3.80
C PHE A 83 3.45 -2.30 -2.69
N TYR A 84 2.18 -2.39 -3.03
CA TYR A 84 1.12 -2.60 -2.06
C TYR A 84 1.30 -3.91 -1.28
N MET A 85 1.56 -5.02 -1.97
CA MET A 85 1.75 -6.31 -1.33
C MET A 85 2.98 -6.30 -0.42
N SER A 86 4.11 -5.80 -0.91
CA SER A 86 5.35 -5.71 -0.14
C SER A 86 5.18 -4.83 1.11
N SER A 87 4.57 -3.66 0.98
CA SER A 87 4.32 -2.75 2.11
C SER A 87 3.34 -3.34 3.12
N SER A 88 2.27 -3.99 2.65
CA SER A 88 1.26 -4.59 3.52
C SER A 88 1.81 -5.78 4.31
N ILE A 89 2.64 -6.62 3.69
CA ILE A 89 3.31 -7.72 4.38
C ILE A 89 4.27 -7.18 5.45
N ASN A 90 5.14 -6.23 5.10
CA ASN A 90 6.11 -5.66 6.03
C ASN A 90 5.43 -4.93 7.20
N THR A 91 4.37 -4.17 6.94
CA THR A 91 3.61 -3.46 7.98
C THR A 91 2.74 -4.42 8.78
N GLY A 92 2.22 -5.49 8.18
CA GLY A 92 1.52 -6.59 8.84
C GLY A 92 2.40 -7.30 9.87
N VAL A 93 3.61 -7.70 9.47
CA VAL A 93 4.58 -8.37 10.36
C VAL A 93 4.95 -7.47 11.55
N ASN A 94 5.12 -6.17 11.32
CA ASN A 94 5.50 -5.21 12.35
C ASN A 94 4.30 -4.60 13.11
N SER A 95 3.07 -4.98 12.79
CA SER A 95 1.85 -4.35 13.34
C SER A 95 1.70 -4.54 14.85
N ILE A 96 2.12 -5.69 15.38
CA ILE A 96 2.03 -6.00 16.81
C ILE A 96 3.03 -5.14 17.60
N SER A 97 4.29 -5.08 17.15
CA SER A 97 5.35 -4.32 17.81
C SER A 97 5.09 -2.80 17.77
N SER A 98 4.62 -2.28 16.63
CA SER A 98 4.34 -0.85 16.46
C SER A 98 3.14 -0.35 17.26
N ASN A 99 2.16 -1.20 17.56
CA ASN A 99 0.93 -0.82 18.27
C ASN A 99 0.87 -1.27 19.74
N LEU A 100 1.99 -1.70 20.34
CA LEU A 100 2.06 -2.15 21.74
C LEU A 100 1.49 -1.14 22.74
N ASN A 101 1.73 0.15 22.51
CA ASN A 101 1.20 1.24 23.34
C ASN A 101 -0.34 1.35 23.29
N LEU A 102 -0.94 0.98 22.17
CA LEU A 102 -2.38 1.06 21.93
C LEU A 102 -3.09 -0.12 22.60
N ILE A 103 -2.52 -1.32 22.46
CA ILE A 103 -2.98 -2.56 23.10
C ILE A 103 -2.91 -2.44 24.63
N SER A 104 -1.86 -1.82 25.16
CA SER A 104 -1.66 -1.71 26.62
C SER A 104 -2.66 -0.76 27.31
N LYS A 105 -3.26 0.17 26.55
CA LYS A 105 -4.16 1.20 27.10
C LYS A 105 -5.64 0.95 26.83
N THR A 106 -5.97 -0.04 26.00
CA THR A 106 -7.35 -0.30 25.58
C THR A 106 -7.59 -1.80 25.45
N LYS A 107 -8.80 -2.29 25.79
CA LYS A 107 -9.18 -3.71 25.65
C LYS A 107 -9.39 -4.07 24.16
N PHE A 108 -8.32 -4.00 23.37
CA PHE A 108 -8.35 -4.30 21.94
C PHE A 108 -7.78 -5.70 21.68
N PRO A 109 -8.48 -6.55 20.90
CA PRO A 109 -7.97 -7.85 20.52
C PRO A 109 -6.74 -7.69 19.61
N VAL A 110 -5.67 -8.44 19.88
CA VAL A 110 -4.40 -8.33 19.12
C VAL A 110 -4.57 -8.79 17.66
N GLU A 111 -5.57 -9.63 17.42
CA GLU A 111 -5.90 -10.27 16.15
C GLU A 111 -6.32 -9.30 15.04
N ILE A 112 -6.80 -8.09 15.37
CA ILE A 112 -7.27 -7.11 14.37
C ILE A 112 -6.15 -6.20 13.85
N LEU A 113 -4.96 -6.21 14.47
CA LEU A 113 -3.85 -5.32 14.14
C LEU A 113 -3.27 -5.57 12.74
N PRO A 114 -3.07 -6.83 12.29
CA PRO A 114 -2.63 -7.08 10.92
C PRO A 114 -3.70 -6.67 9.90
N THR A 115 -4.99 -6.83 10.22
CA THR A 115 -6.09 -6.37 9.37
C THR A 115 -6.11 -4.85 9.25
N MET A 116 -5.85 -4.13 10.35
CA MET A 116 -5.71 -2.67 10.34
C MET A 116 -4.59 -2.21 9.41
N SER A 117 -3.40 -2.82 9.46
CA SER A 117 -2.28 -2.42 8.60
C SER A 117 -2.54 -2.68 7.12
N VAL A 118 -3.19 -3.80 6.78
CA VAL A 118 -3.60 -4.10 5.40
C VAL A 118 -4.64 -3.10 4.89
N VAL A 119 -5.68 -2.80 5.67
CA VAL A 119 -6.72 -1.80 5.31
C VAL A 119 -6.11 -0.40 5.17
N ARG A 120 -5.12 -0.04 6.00
CA ARG A 120 -4.36 1.20 5.84
C ARG A 120 -3.61 1.20 4.51
N GLY A 121 -2.86 0.15 4.18
CA GLY A 121 -2.15 0.04 2.89
C GLY A 121 -3.09 0.16 1.69
N LEU A 122 -4.27 -0.46 1.78
CA LEU A 122 -5.26 -0.57 0.70
C LEU A 122 -5.80 0.80 0.28
N ASN A 123 -6.07 1.68 1.24
CA ASN A 123 -6.48 3.06 0.97
C ASN A 123 -5.40 3.88 0.24
N GLY A 124 -4.11 3.51 0.37
CA GLY A 124 -3.01 4.18 -0.37
C GLY A 124 -2.93 3.66 -1.80
N PHE A 125 -3.00 2.33 -1.95
CA PHE A 125 -3.02 1.66 -3.25
C PHE A 125 -4.10 2.21 -4.20
N PHE A 126 -5.34 2.41 -3.72
CA PHE A 126 -6.40 2.99 -4.55
C PHE A 126 -6.16 4.44 -4.96
N HIS A 127 -5.43 5.22 -4.15
CA HIS A 127 -5.06 6.57 -4.52
C HIS A 127 -4.03 6.56 -5.66
N ASP A 128 -2.99 5.73 -5.53
CA ASP A 128 -1.89 5.64 -6.50
C ASP A 128 -2.35 5.03 -7.84
N ASP A 129 -3.16 3.96 -7.79
CA ASP A 129 -3.73 3.31 -8.98
C ASP A 129 -4.71 4.23 -9.74
N GLY A 130 -5.49 5.04 -9.00
CA GLY A 130 -6.42 6.00 -9.57
C GLY A 130 -5.73 7.12 -10.36
N VAL A 131 -4.63 7.66 -9.84
CA VAL A 131 -3.83 8.70 -10.52
C VAL A 131 -3.26 8.17 -11.84
N ILE A 132 -2.82 6.92 -11.86
CA ILE A 132 -2.21 6.30 -13.04
C ILE A 132 -3.27 5.93 -14.09
N SER A 133 -4.43 5.42 -13.67
CA SER A 133 -5.56 5.18 -14.56
C SER A 133 -6.05 6.47 -15.22
N LEU A 134 -6.06 7.59 -14.49
CA LEU A 134 -6.33 8.93 -15.03
C LEU A 134 -5.28 9.35 -16.07
N PHE A 135 -4.00 9.13 -15.78
CA PHE A 135 -2.91 9.46 -16.70
C PHE A 135 -2.95 8.63 -17.99
N ILE A 136 -3.30 7.34 -17.89
CA ILE A 136 -3.52 6.45 -19.03
C ILE A 136 -4.70 6.93 -19.86
N TYR A 137 -5.82 7.28 -19.22
CA TYR A 137 -7.01 7.79 -19.91
C TYR A 137 -6.74 9.11 -20.63
N TRP A 138 -5.92 10.00 -20.04
CA TRP A 138 -5.53 11.27 -20.64
C TRP A 138 -4.56 11.12 -21.82
N TYR A 139 -3.72 10.07 -21.81
CA TYR A 139 -2.74 9.82 -22.87
C TYR A 139 -3.31 9.09 -24.10
N ARG A 140 -4.52 8.52 -24.00
CA ARG A 140 -5.20 7.82 -25.10
C ARG A 140 -6.07 8.76 -25.93
#